data_AF-A0AA47NYX9-F1
#
_entry.id   AF-A0AA47NYX9-F1
#
_cell.length_a   1.000
_cell.length_b   1.000
_cell.length_c   1.000
_cell.angle_alpha   90.00
_cell.angle_beta   90.00
_cell.angle_gamma   90.00
#
_symmetry.space_group_name_H-M   'P 1'
#
loop_
_entity.id
_entity.type
_entity.pdbx_description
1 polymer ?
#
loop_
_entity_poly.entity_id
_entity_poly.type
_entity_poly.pdbx_seq_one_letter_code
_entity_poly.pdbx_strand_id
1 'polypeptide(L)'
;MWVEINDRVNYPIKTALVQMTDQEELDMEDNLTKFCVSTLSLQVAGIGMQNVVESWNAHRIPGKGIPNDLCGQRCPSKVAEHLLPLGNVAADLYEQEVGGGATLRRESPFATDPFPSVESRQ
;
A
#
# COMPACT_ATOMS: atom_id res chain seq x y z
N MET A 1 13.44 0.14 -3.34
CA MET A 1 12.25 -0.44 -2.67
C MET A 1 10.99 -0.28 -3.51
N TRP A 2 10.61 0.96 -3.88
CA TRP A 2 9.39 1.21 -4.65
C TRP A 2 9.28 0.43 -5.95
N VAL A 3 10.39 0.30 -6.70
CA VAL A 3 10.43 -0.50 -7.94
C VAL A 3 10.11 -1.97 -7.68
N GLU A 4 10.72 -2.58 -6.64
CA GLU A 4 10.45 -3.98 -6.27
C GLU A 4 9.00 -4.21 -5.81
N ILE A 5 8.44 -3.25 -5.06
CA ILE A 5 7.03 -3.29 -4.66
C ILE A 5 6.12 -3.26 -5.89
N ASN A 6 6.41 -2.39 -6.85
CA ASN A 6 5.62 -2.31 -8.07
C ASN A 6 5.68 -3.62 -8.86
N ASP A 7 6.89 -4.13 -9.10
CA ASP A 7 7.10 -5.33 -9.91
C ASP A 7 6.50 -6.58 -9.26
N ARG A 8 6.59 -6.72 -7.94
CA ARG A 8 6.17 -7.94 -7.24
C ARG A 8 4.74 -7.91 -6.70
N VAL A 9 4.18 -6.73 -6.49
CA VAL A 9 2.85 -6.58 -5.84
C VAL A 9 1.89 -5.84 -6.76
N ASN A 10 2.19 -4.60 -7.12
CA ASN A 10 1.20 -3.74 -7.78
C ASN A 10 0.91 -4.16 -9.22
N TYR A 11 1.94 -4.46 -10.02
CA TYR A 11 1.75 -4.84 -11.41
C TYR A 11 1.04 -6.19 -11.57
N PRO A 12 1.39 -7.26 -10.82
CA PRO A 12 0.65 -8.52 -10.89
C PRO A 12 -0.83 -8.35 -10.56
N ILE A 13 -1.16 -7.61 -9.48
CA ILE A 13 -2.56 -7.35 -9.10
C ILE A 13 -3.27 -6.56 -10.20
N LYS A 14 -2.65 -5.47 -10.68
CA LYS A 14 -3.22 -4.66 -11.76
C LYS A 14 -3.47 -5.47 -13.02
N THR A 15 -2.50 -6.30 -13.43
CA THR A 15 -2.62 -7.14 -14.63
C THR A 15 -3.78 -8.13 -14.49
N ALA A 16 -3.91 -8.80 -13.36
CA ALA A 16 -5.02 -9.74 -13.12
C ALA A 16 -6.38 -9.02 -13.16
N LEU A 17 -6.51 -7.88 -12.48
CA LEU A 17 -7.75 -7.12 -12.46
C LEU A 17 -8.16 -6.63 -13.85
N VAL A 18 -7.21 -6.08 -14.62
CA VAL A 18 -7.48 -5.65 -16.01
C VAL A 18 -7.92 -6.83 -16.86
N GLN A 19 -7.27 -7.98 -16.75
CA GLN A 19 -7.66 -9.19 -17.49
C GLN A 19 -9.08 -9.65 -17.15
N MET A 20 -9.44 -9.66 -15.86
CA MET A 20 -10.78 -10.06 -15.42
C MET A 20 -11.86 -9.06 -15.88
N THR A 21 -11.55 -7.76 -15.92
CA THR A 21 -12.45 -6.76 -16.52
C THR A 21 -12.59 -6.94 -18.02
N ASP A 22 -11.49 -7.16 -18.74
CA ASP A 22 -11.50 -7.38 -20.20
C ASP A 22 -12.27 -8.64 -20.61
N GLN A 23 -12.33 -9.64 -19.72
CA GLN A 23 -13.09 -10.88 -19.90
C GLN A 23 -14.55 -10.79 -19.43
N GLU A 24 -14.99 -9.60 -19.01
CA GLU A 24 -16.33 -9.35 -18.46
C GLU A 24 -16.65 -10.18 -17.18
N GLU A 25 -15.62 -10.65 -16.46
CA GLU A 25 -15.78 -11.35 -15.18
C GLU A 25 -16.03 -10.40 -14.00
N LEU A 26 -15.60 -9.14 -14.14
CA LEU A 26 -15.81 -8.08 -13.16
C LEU A 26 -16.64 -6.95 -13.77
N ASP A 27 -17.84 -6.76 -13.25
CA ASP A 27 -18.65 -5.57 -13.54
C ASP A 27 -18.15 -4.39 -12.69
N MET A 28 -17.30 -3.56 -13.28
CA MET A 28 -16.79 -2.34 -12.65
C MET A 28 -17.73 -1.14 -12.85
N GLU A 29 -19.00 -1.34 -13.21
CA GLU A 29 -20.05 -0.34 -13.04
C GLU A 29 -20.82 -0.56 -11.73
N ASP A 30 -20.97 -1.80 -11.28
CA ASP A 30 -21.59 -2.16 -10.00
C ASP A 30 -20.77 -1.73 -8.77
N ASN A 31 -21.43 -1.06 -7.82
CA ASN A 31 -20.79 -0.54 -6.61
C ASN A 31 -20.39 -1.64 -5.64
N LEU A 32 -21.16 -2.73 -5.56
CA LEU A 32 -20.83 -3.84 -4.67
C LEU A 32 -19.58 -4.56 -5.17
N THR A 33 -19.51 -4.83 -6.48
CA THR A 33 -18.34 -5.41 -7.13
C THR A 33 -17.11 -4.53 -6.94
N LYS A 34 -17.20 -3.22 -7.19
CA LYS A 34 -16.11 -2.25 -6.92
C LYS A 34 -15.60 -2.36 -5.49
N PHE A 35 -16.50 -2.41 -4.51
CA PHE A 35 -16.14 -2.50 -3.09
C PHE A 35 -15.43 -3.81 -2.76
N CYS A 36 -16.01 -4.94 -3.16
CA CYS A 36 -15.45 -6.27 -2.92
C CYS A 36 -14.06 -6.41 -3.57
N VAL A 37 -13.94 -6.04 -4.84
CA VAL A 37 -12.69 -6.10 -5.60
C VAL A 37 -11.63 -5.19 -4.97
N SER A 38 -11.99 -3.95 -4.61
CA SER A 38 -11.06 -3.02 -3.96
C SER A 38 -10.57 -3.57 -2.61
N THR A 39 -11.49 -4.09 -1.79
CA THR A 39 -11.17 -4.64 -0.47
C THR A 39 -10.23 -5.84 -0.59
N LEU A 40 -10.56 -6.78 -1.47
CA LEU A 40 -9.74 -7.96 -1.72
C LEU A 40 -8.35 -7.55 -2.24
N SER A 41 -8.30 -6.62 -3.19
CA SER A 41 -7.04 -6.15 -3.78
C SER A 41 -6.13 -5.49 -2.74
N LEU A 42 -6.69 -4.71 -1.81
CA LEU A 42 -5.95 -4.13 -0.68
C LEU A 42 -5.38 -5.21 0.25
N GLN A 43 -6.16 -6.25 0.55
CA GLN A 43 -5.69 -7.37 1.38
C GLN A 43 -4.57 -8.14 0.68
N VAL A 44 -4.74 -8.48 -0.60
CA VAL A 44 -3.71 -9.17 -1.40
C VAL A 44 -2.44 -8.31 -1.50
N ALA A 45 -2.57 -7.00 -1.72
CA ALA A 45 -1.44 -6.09 -1.72
C ALA A 45 -0.74 -6.03 -0.35
N GLY A 46 -1.49 -6.07 0.75
CA GLY A 46 -0.95 -6.15 2.11
C GLY A 46 -0.10 -7.41 2.34
N ILE A 47 -0.59 -8.57 1.89
CA ILE A 47 0.16 -9.84 1.96
C ILE A 47 1.41 -9.76 1.07
N GLY A 48 1.27 -9.26 -0.16
CA GLY A 48 2.39 -9.07 -1.08
C GLY A 48 3.48 -8.16 -0.50
N MET A 49 3.08 -7.06 0.13
CA MET A 49 3.99 -6.14 0.81
C MET A 49 4.76 -6.84 1.93
N GLN A 50 4.07 -7.60 2.78
CA GLN A 50 4.70 -8.35 3.87
C GLN A 50 5.76 -9.31 3.32
N ASN A 51 5.42 -10.09 2.30
CA ASN A 51 6.34 -11.04 1.66
C ASN A 51 7.56 -10.33 1.04
N VAL A 52 7.37 -9.17 0.41
CA VAL A 52 8.46 -8.37 -0.16
C VAL A 52 9.39 -7.88 0.94
N VAL A 53 8.84 -7.33 2.04
CA VAL A 53 9.62 -6.84 3.17
C VAL A 53 10.42 -7.97 3.81
N GLU A 54 9.81 -9.13 4.04
CA GLU A 54 10.49 -10.30 4.59
C GLU A 54 11.63 -10.80 3.69
N SER A 55 11.34 -10.99 2.40
CA SER A 55 12.34 -11.40 1.40
C SER A 55 13.47 -10.39 1.30
N TRP A 56 13.14 -9.09 1.30
CA TRP A 56 14.12 -8.03 1.28
C TRP A 56 14.96 -7.99 2.57
N ASN A 57 14.39 -8.26 3.74
CA ASN A 57 15.22 -8.25 4.95
C ASN A 57 16.09 -9.51 5.08
N ALA A 58 15.75 -10.58 4.37
CA ALA A 58 16.51 -11.82 4.32
C ALA A 58 17.61 -11.85 3.24
N HIS A 59 17.58 -10.96 2.23
CA HIS A 59 18.59 -10.99 1.17
C HIS A 59 19.94 -10.44 1.63
N ARG A 60 21.02 -10.91 1.01
CA ARG A 60 22.37 -10.42 1.26
C ARG A 60 22.67 -9.17 0.43
N ILE A 61 23.03 -8.08 1.09
CA ILE A 61 23.52 -6.86 0.45
C ILE A 61 25.04 -6.96 0.30
N PRO A 62 25.59 -6.90 -0.93
CA PRO A 62 27.04 -6.95 -1.16
C PRO A 62 27.79 -5.92 -0.33
N GLY A 63 28.84 -6.36 0.38
CA GLY A 63 29.67 -5.51 1.24
C GLY A 63 29.00 -5.03 2.54
N LYS A 64 27.75 -5.41 2.83
CA LYS A 64 27.05 -5.05 4.07
C LYS A 64 26.63 -6.26 4.90
N GLY A 65 26.13 -7.33 4.26
CA GLY A 65 25.58 -8.50 4.94
C GLY A 65 24.07 -8.62 4.78
N ILE A 66 23.41 -9.41 5.64
CA ILE A 66 21.96 -9.64 5.60
C ILE A 66 21.27 -8.69 6.61
N PRO A 67 20.26 -7.89 6.22
CA PRO A 67 19.61 -6.94 7.12
C PRO A 67 19.10 -7.56 8.44
N ASN A 68 18.44 -8.72 8.39
CA ASN A 68 17.98 -9.41 9.59
C ASN A 68 19.13 -9.76 10.56
N ASP A 69 20.26 -10.25 10.04
CA ASP A 69 21.43 -10.58 10.85
C ASP A 69 22.07 -9.32 11.45
N LEU A 70 22.12 -8.23 10.68
CA LEU A 70 22.64 -6.94 11.13
C LEU A 70 21.78 -6.32 12.22
N CYS A 71 20.45 -6.51 12.16
CA CYS A 71 19.51 -6.06 13.17
C CYS A 71 19.72 -6.81 14.49
N GLY A 72 19.91 -8.13 14.46
CA GLY A 72 20.19 -8.93 15.66
C GLY A 72 21.50 -8.56 16.37
N GLN A 73 22.43 -7.88 15.69
CA GLN A 73 23.74 -7.48 16.23
C GLN A 73 23.76 -6.05 16.82
N ARG A 74 22.69 -5.26 16.67
CA ARG A 74 22.63 -3.87 17.15
C ARG A 74 21.29 -3.61 17.84
N CYS A 75 21.30 -2.86 18.95
CA CYS A 75 20.08 -2.23 19.45
C CYS A 75 19.74 -1.04 18.54
N PRO A 76 18.65 -1.07 17.75
CA PRO A 76 18.22 0.13 17.05
C PRO A 76 17.74 1.13 18.11
N SER A 77 18.45 2.25 18.27
CA SER A 77 17.93 3.39 18.99
C SER A 77 16.68 3.88 18.26
N LYS A 78 15.58 4.09 18.99
CA LYS A 78 14.38 4.68 18.41
C LYS A 78 14.74 6.03 17.81
N VAL A 79 14.42 6.24 16.54
CA VAL A 79 14.51 7.56 15.91
C VAL A 79 13.47 8.44 16.58
N ALA A 80 13.86 9.66 16.97
CA ALA A 80 12.92 10.58 17.58
C ALA A 80 11.84 10.98 16.55
N GLU A 81 10.57 11.07 16.96
CA GLU A 81 9.45 11.34 16.04
C GLU A 81 9.60 12.64 15.26
N HIS A 82 10.28 13.65 15.81
CA HIS A 82 10.56 14.90 15.09
C HIS A 82 11.50 14.72 13.88
N LEU A 83 12.27 13.63 13.83
CA LEU A 83 13.14 13.28 12.70
C LEU A 83 12.44 12.37 11.69
N LEU A 84 11.39 11.65 12.12
CA LEU A 84 10.62 10.75 11.28
C LEU A 84 9.13 10.80 11.70
N PRO A 85 8.42 11.87 11.30
CA PRO A 85 7.02 12.04 11.69
C PRO A 85 6.13 10.96 11.08
N LEU A 86 4.96 10.77 11.67
CA LEU A 86 3.92 9.88 11.11
C LEU A 86 3.52 10.35 9.71
N GLY A 87 3.08 9.41 8.87
CA GLY A 87 2.81 9.67 7.45
C GLY A 87 1.80 10.79 7.19
N ASN A 88 0.77 10.91 8.03
CA ASN A 88 -0.20 12.01 7.96
C ASN A 88 0.44 13.37 8.27
N VAL A 89 1.27 13.44 9.32
CA VAL A 89 1.99 14.65 9.71
C VAL A 89 3.01 15.03 8.63
N ALA A 90 3.72 14.05 8.07
CA ALA A 90 4.63 14.27 6.95
C ALA A 90 3.90 14.82 5.71
N ALA A 91 2.69 14.32 5.42
CA ALA A 91 1.85 14.82 4.34
C ALA A 91 1.37 16.27 4.58
N ASP A 92 0.96 16.59 5.82
CA ASP A 92 0.60 17.96 6.21
C ASP A 92 1.79 18.92 6.04
N LEU A 93 2.97 18.52 6.51
CA LEU A 93 4.20 19.31 6.38
C LEU A 93 4.56 19.54 4.91
N TYR A 94 4.48 18.49 4.08
CA TYR A 94 4.75 18.60 2.65
C TYR A 94 3.83 19.61 1.95
N GLU A 95 2.52 19.55 2.22
CA GLU A 95 1.56 20.47 1.61
C GLU A 95 1.75 21.92 2.07
N GLN A 96 2.12 22.11 3.34
CA GLN A 96 2.45 23.44 3.89
C GLN A 96 3.73 24.01 3.28
N GLU A 97 4.74 23.17 3.03
CA GLU A 97 6.05 23.59 2.51
C GLU A 97 6.03 23.85 1.00
N VAL A 98 5.36 23.00 0.21
CA VAL A 98 5.32 23.10 -1.26
C VAL A 98 4.29 24.12 -1.74
N GLY A 99 3.37 24.56 -0.88
CA GLY A 99 2.50 25.71 -1.08
C GLY A 99 1.50 25.55 -2.23
N GLY A 100 0.30 25.02 -1.94
CA GLY A 100 -0.93 25.14 -2.75
C GLY A 100 -0.93 24.56 -4.18
N GLY A 101 0.23 24.22 -4.75
CA GLY A 101 0.37 23.73 -6.13
C GLY A 101 0.54 22.22 -6.26
N ALA A 102 0.85 21.52 -5.16
CA ALA A 102 0.94 20.06 -5.11
C ALA A 102 0.09 19.53 -3.95
N THR A 103 -0.97 18.79 -4.28
CA THR A 103 -1.88 18.19 -3.29
C THR A 103 -1.62 16.69 -3.25
N LEU A 104 -1.35 16.14 -2.07
CA LEU A 104 -1.28 14.69 -1.90
C LEU A 104 -2.71 14.14 -1.93
N ARG A 105 -2.93 12.98 -2.58
CA ARG A 105 -4.21 12.30 -2.46
C ARG A 105 -4.34 11.73 -1.05
N ARG A 106 -5.14 12.39 -0.21
CA ARG A 106 -5.36 12.04 1.21
C ARG A 106 -6.27 10.83 1.39
N GLU A 107 -7.34 10.77 0.62
CA GLU A 107 -8.37 9.74 0.73
C GLU A 107 -8.45 8.95 -0.57
N SER A 108 -8.49 7.63 -0.42
CA SER A 108 -8.75 6.71 -1.51
C SER A 108 -10.25 6.46 -1.57
N PRO A 109 -10.94 6.74 -2.69
CA PRO A 109 -12.35 6.38 -2.87
C PRO A 109 -12.55 4.86 -3.06
N PHE A 110 -11.46 4.08 -3.06
CA PHE A 110 -11.51 2.63 -3.20
C PHE A 110 -11.90 1.97 -1.87
N ALA A 111 -12.71 0.92 -1.95
CA ALA A 111 -13.25 0.19 -0.80
C ALA A 111 -14.14 1.04 0.13
N THR A 112 -14.83 2.05 -0.39
CA THR A 112 -15.92 2.72 0.35
C THR A 112 -17.11 1.78 0.45
N ASP A 113 -17.61 1.54 1.67
CA ASP A 113 -18.79 0.69 1.91
C ASP A 113 -19.95 1.16 1.02
N PRO A 114 -20.48 0.30 0.12
CA PRO A 114 -21.57 0.66 -0.79
C PRO A 114 -22.90 0.84 -0.05
N PHE A 115 -22.98 0.44 1.21
CA PHE A 115 -24.17 0.56 2.05
C PHE A 115 -23.96 1.61 3.14
N PRO A 116 -24.46 2.85 2.94
CA PRO A 116 -24.27 3.95 3.89
C PRO A 116 -25.08 3.77 5.18
N SER A 117 -26.08 2.88 5.20
CA SER A 117 -26.92 2.61 6.37
C SER A 117 -27.28 1.13 6.50
N VAL A 118 -27.78 0.74 7.67
CA VAL A 118 -28.26 -0.62 7.95
C VAL A 118 -29.52 -0.95 7.14
N GLU A 119 -30.38 0.02 6.83
CA GLU A 119 -31.56 -0.22 5.97
C GLU A 119 -31.16 -0.52 4.53
N SER A 120 -30.00 0.00 4.09
CA SER A 120 -29.49 -0.21 2.72
C SER A 120 -29.05 -1.66 2.48
N ARG A 121 -28.89 -2.46 3.55
CA ARG A 121 -28.36 -3.83 3.52
C ARG A 121 -29.45 -4.91 3.48
N GLN A 122 -30.73 -4.54 3.39
CA GLN A 122 -31.89 -5.45 3.41
C GLN A 122 -32.48 -5.70 2.03
#